data_AF-A0A402ADI5-F1
#
_entry.id   AF-A0A402ADI5-F1
#
_cell.length_a   1.000
_cell.length_b   1.000
_cell.length_c   1.000
_cell.angle_alpha   90.00
_cell.angle_beta   90.00
_cell.angle_gamma   90.00
#
_symmetry.space_group_name_H-M   'P 1'
#
loop_
_entity.id
_entity.type
_entity.pdbx_description
1 polymer ?
#
loop_
_entity_poly.entity_id
_entity_poly.type
_entity_poly.pdbx_seq_one_letter_code
_entity_poly.pdbx_strand_id
1 'polypeptide(L)'
;MAEKAPMHVRRAFLQQVAPRYQQAFASQKCTILDGFVCTTGYARKYARWLLNHAEEVLQTTAASRHRYGPEVHQALVLAWKTLNQICTKRLIPFLPSIIESLEQYGHVQLSEEHRHQLLSISAATADRILGAYRQSRPRGVSTTQSGPLLKQQIPIRTFAQWDETLPGFLEADLVAHCGGVCREGACIR
;
A
#
# COMPACT_ATOMS: atom_id res chain seq x y z
N MET A 1 -13.47 17.28 28.24
CA MET A 1 -12.25 17.07 27.42
C MET A 1 -12.57 17.58 26.02
N ALA A 2 -11.95 18.67 25.57
CA ALA A 2 -12.32 19.31 24.30
C ALA A 2 -11.94 18.40 23.12
N GLU A 3 -12.95 18.05 22.33
CA GLU A 3 -12.81 17.21 21.15
C GLU A 3 -11.92 17.90 20.12
N LYS A 4 -10.86 17.20 19.70
CA LYS A 4 -9.84 17.75 18.81
C LYS A 4 -10.41 17.76 17.39
N ALA A 5 -10.71 18.95 16.86
CA ALA A 5 -11.18 19.12 15.47
C ALA A 5 -10.28 18.38 14.45
N PRO A 6 -10.84 17.80 13.38
CA PRO A 6 -10.07 17.05 12.39
C PRO A 6 -9.11 17.95 11.60
N MET A 7 -8.02 17.37 11.07
CA MET A 7 -6.89 18.10 10.49
C MET A 7 -7.28 19.05 9.34
N HIS A 8 -8.23 18.65 8.50
CA HIS A 8 -8.72 19.47 7.38
C HIS A 8 -9.46 20.73 7.88
N VAL A 9 -10.28 20.62 8.93
CA VAL A 9 -10.97 21.76 9.56
C VAL A 9 -9.95 22.73 10.15
N ARG A 10 -8.90 22.22 10.80
CA ARG A 10 -7.83 23.07 11.36
C ARG A 10 -7.03 23.81 10.28
N ARG A 11 -6.76 23.18 9.13
CA ARG A 11 -6.11 23.85 7.99
C ARG A 11 -6.99 24.94 7.38
N ALA A 12 -8.29 24.69 7.21
CA ALA A 12 -9.24 25.69 6.72
C ALA A 12 -9.35 26.87 7.70
N PHE A 13 -9.39 26.59 9.00
CA PHE A 13 -9.40 27.63 10.03
C PHE A 13 -8.10 28.45 10.05
N LEU A 14 -6.94 27.80 9.88
CA LEU A 14 -5.66 28.48 9.72
C LEU A 14 -5.65 29.43 8.51
N GLN A 15 -6.15 28.99 7.35
CA GLN A 15 -6.25 29.82 6.14
C GLN A 15 -7.04 31.12 6.38
N GLN A 16 -8.11 31.05 7.18
CA GLN A 16 -8.97 32.21 7.47
C GLN A 16 -8.36 33.15 8.52
N VAL A 17 -7.69 32.60 9.55
CA VAL A 17 -7.22 33.39 10.71
C VAL A 17 -5.82 33.97 10.49
N ALA A 18 -4.95 33.28 9.74
CA ALA A 18 -3.58 33.73 9.47
C ALA A 18 -3.48 35.17 8.91
N PRO A 19 -4.21 35.58 7.85
CA PRO A 19 -4.08 36.94 7.31
C PRO A 19 -4.54 37.99 8.33
N ARG A 20 -5.60 37.71 9.09
CA ARG A 20 -6.11 38.59 10.15
C ARG A 20 -5.10 38.76 11.28
N TYR A 21 -4.41 37.68 11.67
CA TYR A 21 -3.37 37.73 12.70
C TYR A 21 -2.12 38.50 12.25
N GLN A 22 -1.73 38.37 10.98
CA GLN A 22 -0.56 39.07 10.43
C GLN A 22 -0.78 40.58 10.36
N GLN A 23 -1.99 41.01 9.96
CA GLN A 23 -2.39 42.42 9.80
C GLN A 23 -2.84 43.10 11.11
N ALA A 24 -3.16 42.33 12.16
CA ALA A 24 -3.63 42.86 13.43
C ALA A 24 -2.56 43.66 14.19
N PHE A 25 -2.99 44.63 15.00
CA PHE A 25 -2.11 45.33 15.94
C PHE A 25 -1.75 44.45 17.14
N ALA A 26 -0.68 44.79 17.87
CA ALA A 26 -0.15 43.97 18.97
C ALA A 26 -1.22 43.56 20.03
N SER A 27 -2.17 44.46 20.34
CA SER A 27 -3.28 44.20 21.26
C SER A 27 -4.28 43.17 20.71
N GLN A 28 -4.61 43.27 19.41
CA GLN A 28 -5.54 42.38 18.73
C GLN A 28 -4.94 40.99 18.46
N LYS A 29 -3.60 40.91 18.25
CA LYS A 29 -2.90 39.63 18.05
C LYS A 29 -3.05 38.69 19.25
N CYS A 30 -3.01 39.21 20.47
CA CYS A 30 -3.23 38.40 21.67
C CYS A 30 -4.60 37.74 21.65
N THR A 31 -5.68 38.52 21.45
CA THR A 31 -7.05 38.01 21.40
C THR A 31 -7.26 36.98 20.29
N ILE A 32 -6.72 37.25 19.09
CA ILE A 32 -6.80 36.31 17.95
C ILE A 32 -6.04 35.00 18.27
N LEU A 33 -4.87 35.10 18.89
CA LEU A 33 -4.07 33.94 19.27
C LEU A 33 -4.75 33.11 20.37
N ASP A 34 -5.36 33.75 21.38
CA ASP A 34 -6.12 33.08 22.43
C ASP A 34 -7.35 32.34 21.87
N GLY A 35 -8.11 32.99 20.98
CA GLY A 35 -9.21 32.34 20.28
C GLY A 35 -8.75 31.15 19.43
N PHE A 36 -7.63 31.28 18.72
CA PHE A 36 -7.07 30.20 17.90
C PHE A 36 -6.64 28.99 18.73
N VAL A 37 -5.99 29.22 19.87
CA VAL A 37 -5.58 28.17 20.82
C VAL A 37 -6.79 27.46 21.41
N CYS A 38 -7.83 28.21 21.80
CA CYS A 38 -9.06 27.65 22.35
C CYS A 38 -9.76 26.70 21.36
N THR A 39 -9.88 27.10 20.09
CA THR A 39 -10.57 26.32 19.05
C THR A 39 -9.76 25.13 18.54
N THR A 40 -8.44 25.27 18.38
CA THR A 40 -7.59 24.21 17.80
C THR A 40 -6.98 23.26 18.83
N GLY A 41 -6.90 23.68 20.09
CA GLY A 41 -6.20 22.96 21.16
C GLY A 41 -4.68 22.94 20.99
N TYR A 42 -4.11 23.80 20.13
CA TYR A 42 -2.65 23.90 19.95
C TYR A 42 -1.99 24.67 21.09
N ALA A 43 -0.75 24.30 21.42
CA ALA A 43 0.05 25.10 22.35
C ALA A 43 0.30 26.50 21.78
N ARG A 44 0.20 27.54 22.64
CA ARG A 44 0.32 28.95 22.25
C ARG A 44 1.57 29.27 21.43
N LYS A 45 2.72 28.65 21.78
CA LYS A 45 3.99 28.80 21.04
C LYS A 45 3.88 28.26 19.61
N TYR A 46 3.29 27.08 19.44
CA TYR A 46 3.08 26.44 18.14
C TYR A 46 2.05 27.20 17.31
N ALA A 47 0.94 27.63 17.91
CA ALA A 47 -0.07 28.46 17.26
C ALA A 47 0.51 29.78 16.71
N ARG A 48 1.35 30.46 17.49
CA ARG A 48 2.04 31.69 17.06
C ARG A 48 2.95 31.44 15.87
N TRP A 49 3.76 30.37 15.93
CA TRP A 49 4.62 29.98 14.82
C TRP A 49 3.79 29.69 13.56
N LEU A 50 2.70 28.93 13.72
CA LEU A 50 1.82 28.52 12.62
C LEU A 50 1.12 29.69 11.92
N LEU A 51 0.64 30.69 12.68
CA LEU A 51 0.02 31.89 12.12
C LEU A 51 1.02 32.81 11.41
N ASN A 52 2.29 32.79 11.82
CA ASN A 52 3.36 33.55 11.16
C ASN A 52 3.91 32.85 9.91
N HIS A 53 3.89 31.52 9.87
CA HIS A 53 4.40 30.72 8.75
C HIS A 53 3.27 30.01 7.99
N ALA A 54 2.08 30.62 7.98
CA ALA A 54 0.89 30.02 7.40
C ALA A 54 1.07 29.78 5.89
N GLU A 55 1.75 30.69 5.18
CA GLU A 55 2.03 30.54 3.76
C GLU A 55 2.86 29.29 3.47
N GLU A 56 3.96 29.07 4.18
CA GLU A 56 4.82 27.88 4.03
C GLU A 56 4.06 26.57 4.28
N VAL A 57 3.24 26.55 5.34
CA VAL A 57 2.46 25.37 5.75
C VAL A 57 1.28 25.08 4.80
N LEU A 58 0.74 26.11 4.15
CA LEU A 58 -0.33 25.98 3.18
C LEU A 58 0.19 25.69 1.77
N GLN A 59 1.39 26.18 1.43
CA GLN A 59 2.04 25.96 0.12
C GLN A 59 2.74 24.61 -0.01
N THR A 60 2.92 23.83 1.06
CA THR A 60 3.62 22.52 1.02
C THR A 60 2.93 21.44 0.17
N THR A 61 1.95 21.78 -0.67
CA THR A 61 1.26 20.87 -1.59
C THR A 61 1.52 21.21 -3.06
N ALA A 62 2.69 21.77 -3.40
CA ALA A 62 3.18 21.64 -4.77
C ALA A 62 3.41 20.14 -5.02
N ALA A 63 2.37 19.46 -5.54
CA ALA A 63 2.44 18.06 -5.91
C ALA A 63 3.69 17.89 -6.77
N SER A 64 4.60 17.03 -6.32
CA SER A 64 5.80 16.69 -7.08
C SER A 64 5.35 16.34 -8.49
N ARG A 65 5.93 17.01 -9.52
CA ARG A 65 5.63 16.68 -10.92
C ARG A 65 5.90 15.19 -11.10
N HIS A 66 4.84 14.41 -11.26
CA HIS A 66 4.95 12.97 -11.41
C HIS A 66 5.65 12.71 -12.75
N ARG A 67 6.91 12.25 -12.68
CA ARG A 67 7.72 11.90 -13.86
C ARG A 67 7.09 10.79 -14.70
N TYR A 68 6.24 9.97 -14.09
CA TYR A 68 5.55 8.87 -14.74
C TYR A 68 4.05 9.18 -14.77
N GLY A 69 3.51 9.26 -15.97
CA GLY A 69 2.09 9.51 -16.21
C GLY A 69 1.21 8.31 -15.88
N PRO A 70 -0.13 8.50 -15.87
CA PRO A 70 -1.09 7.42 -15.62
C PRO A 70 -0.96 6.27 -16.63
N GLU A 71 -0.60 6.55 -17.88
CA GLU A 71 -0.40 5.57 -18.95
C GLU A 71 0.74 4.61 -18.61
N VAL A 72 1.88 5.14 -18.15
CA VAL A 72 3.05 4.35 -17.73
C VAL A 72 2.71 3.52 -16.50
N HIS A 73 1.93 4.07 -15.56
CA HIS A 73 1.48 3.33 -14.39
C HIS A 73 0.60 2.14 -14.77
N GLN A 74 -0.35 2.33 -15.70
CA GLN A 74 -1.25 1.28 -16.16
C GLN A 74 -0.49 0.15 -16.84
N ALA A 75 0.45 0.48 -17.74
CA ALA A 75 1.29 -0.51 -18.42
C ALA A 75 2.17 -1.29 -17.42
N LEU A 76 2.76 -0.60 -16.45
CA LEU A 76 3.55 -1.24 -15.39
C LEU A 76 2.71 -2.20 -14.55
N VAL A 77 1.50 -1.80 -14.15
CA VAL A 77 0.57 -2.62 -13.37
C VAL A 77 0.13 -3.84 -14.17
N LEU A 78 -0.13 -3.68 -15.46
CA LEU A 78 -0.52 -4.81 -16.31
C LEU A 78 0.62 -5.82 -16.43
N ALA A 79 1.83 -5.38 -16.79
CA ALA A 79 3.01 -6.24 -16.87
C ALA A 79 3.27 -6.98 -15.54
N TRP A 80 3.13 -6.29 -14.41
CA TRP A 80 3.27 -6.89 -13.09
C TRP A 80 2.20 -7.94 -12.79
N LYS A 81 0.94 -7.70 -13.18
CA LYS A 81 -0.15 -8.66 -13.02
C LYS A 81 0.02 -9.89 -13.91
N THR A 82 0.47 -9.72 -15.15
CA THR A 82 0.75 -10.83 -16.07
C THR A 82 1.82 -11.77 -15.51
N LEU A 83 2.80 -11.22 -14.79
CA LEU A 83 3.84 -12.00 -14.13
C LEU A 83 3.47 -12.42 -12.70
N ASN A 84 2.18 -12.59 -12.39
CA ASN A 84 1.69 -13.04 -11.08
C ASN A 84 2.24 -12.24 -9.89
N GLN A 85 2.40 -10.93 -10.08
CA GLN A 85 2.80 -10.00 -9.01
C GLN A 85 4.19 -10.26 -8.41
N ILE A 86 5.17 -10.68 -9.22
CA ILE A 86 6.57 -10.83 -8.78
C ILE A 86 7.15 -9.55 -8.17
N CYS A 87 8.19 -9.69 -7.34
CA CYS A 87 8.88 -8.54 -6.78
C CYS A 87 9.48 -7.66 -7.88
N THR A 88 9.49 -6.34 -7.66
CA THR A 88 9.88 -5.37 -8.69
C THR A 88 11.33 -5.52 -9.15
N LYS A 89 12.23 -5.94 -8.25
CA LYS A 89 13.63 -6.25 -8.58
C LYS A 89 13.75 -7.35 -9.65
N ARG A 90 12.82 -8.32 -9.66
CA ARG A 90 12.74 -9.35 -10.70
C ARG A 90 11.95 -8.85 -11.91
N LEU A 91 10.96 -7.98 -11.74
CA LEU A 91 10.19 -7.42 -12.84
C LEU A 91 11.05 -6.59 -13.81
N ILE A 92 11.90 -5.70 -13.29
CA ILE A 92 12.68 -4.73 -14.12
C ILE A 92 13.49 -5.41 -15.24
N PRO A 93 14.27 -6.48 -15.00
CA PRO A 93 15.01 -7.16 -16.07
C PRO A 93 14.13 -7.80 -17.15
N PHE A 94 12.93 -8.29 -16.80
CA PHE A 94 12.00 -8.92 -17.75
C PHE A 94 11.02 -7.92 -18.38
N LEU A 95 11.12 -6.65 -18.01
CA LEU A 95 10.22 -5.60 -18.44
C LEU A 95 10.26 -5.37 -19.97
N PRO A 96 11.44 -5.40 -20.65
CA PRO A 96 11.48 -5.28 -22.10
C PRO A 96 10.71 -6.39 -22.84
N SER A 97 10.94 -7.65 -22.45
CA SER A 97 10.32 -8.81 -23.13
C SER A 97 8.82 -8.91 -22.88
N ILE A 98 8.36 -8.55 -21.67
CA ILE A 98 6.94 -8.57 -21.37
C ILE A 98 6.19 -7.43 -22.07
N ILE A 99 6.78 -6.22 -22.20
CA ILE A 99 6.16 -5.13 -22.96
C ILE A 99 5.99 -5.55 -24.42
N GLU A 100 7.06 -6.07 -25.04
CA GLU A 100 7.02 -6.50 -26.45
C GLU A 100 5.92 -7.54 -26.68
N SER A 101 5.82 -8.52 -25.77
CA SER A 101 4.74 -9.51 -25.82
C SER A 101 3.36 -8.85 -25.67
N LEU A 102 3.19 -7.93 -24.72
CA LEU A 102 1.91 -7.25 -24.48
C LEU A 102 1.48 -6.35 -25.64
N GLU A 103 2.41 -5.73 -26.34
CA GLU A 103 2.16 -4.95 -27.55
C GLU A 103 1.78 -5.88 -28.72
N GLN A 104 2.49 -6.99 -28.88
CA GLN A 104 2.20 -7.98 -29.94
C GLN A 104 0.79 -8.56 -29.82
N TYR A 105 0.31 -8.82 -28.61
CA TYR A 105 -1.04 -9.32 -28.37
C TYR A 105 -2.09 -8.21 -28.23
N GLY A 106 -1.72 -6.94 -28.46
CA GLY A 106 -2.65 -5.80 -28.43
C GLY A 106 -3.20 -5.47 -27.04
N HIS A 107 -2.57 -5.94 -25.97
CA HIS A 107 -2.98 -5.65 -24.59
C HIS A 107 -2.52 -4.27 -24.11
N VAL A 108 -1.50 -3.69 -24.75
CA VAL A 108 -0.93 -2.39 -24.43
C VAL A 108 -0.60 -1.64 -25.72
N GLN A 109 -0.87 -0.34 -25.74
CA GLN A 109 -0.41 0.57 -26.78
C GLN A 109 0.38 1.69 -26.09
N LEU A 110 1.71 1.69 -26.26
CA LEU A 110 2.59 2.71 -25.71
C LEU A 110 3.10 3.62 -26.82
N SER A 111 3.20 4.93 -26.52
CA SER A 111 4.02 5.82 -27.34
C SER A 111 5.50 5.52 -27.08
N GLU A 112 6.37 5.88 -28.03
CA GLU A 112 7.81 5.69 -27.88
C GLU A 112 8.34 6.38 -26.61
N GLU A 113 7.78 7.54 -26.26
CA GLU A 113 8.10 8.25 -25.01
C GLU A 113 7.74 7.44 -23.77
N HIS A 114 6.53 6.88 -23.71
CA HIS A 114 6.07 6.07 -22.57
C HIS A 114 6.88 4.77 -22.46
N ARG A 115 7.25 4.16 -23.59
CA ARG A 115 8.12 2.98 -23.63
C ARG A 115 9.48 3.28 -23.02
N HIS A 116 10.12 4.38 -23.44
CA HIS A 116 11.40 4.79 -22.87
C HIS A 116 11.27 5.08 -21.36
N GLN A 117 10.22 5.80 -20.95
CA GLN A 117 9.98 6.08 -19.53
C GLN A 117 9.85 4.78 -18.73
N LEU A 118 9.08 3.82 -19.22
CA LEU A 118 8.85 2.53 -18.56
C LEU A 118 10.12 1.67 -18.48
N LEU A 119 10.97 1.67 -19.53
CA LEU A 119 12.24 0.94 -19.52
C LEU A 119 13.31 1.60 -18.64
N SER A 120 13.24 2.92 -18.45
CA SER A 120 14.16 3.68 -17.58
C SER A 120 13.79 3.62 -16.10
N ILE A 121 12.68 2.99 -15.74
CA ILE A 121 12.19 3.00 -14.36
C ILE A 121 13.09 2.16 -13.44
N SER A 122 13.43 2.72 -12.28
CA SER A 122 14.16 1.97 -11.26
C SER A 122 13.25 0.99 -10.52
N ALA A 123 13.82 -0.11 -10.00
CA ALA A 123 13.07 -1.09 -9.20
C ALA A 123 12.41 -0.46 -7.96
N ALA A 124 13.05 0.53 -7.34
CA ALA A 124 12.52 1.24 -6.17
C ALA A 124 11.34 2.15 -6.55
N THR A 125 11.41 2.83 -7.70
CA THR A 125 10.30 3.65 -8.19
C THR A 125 9.11 2.79 -8.57
N ALA A 126 9.35 1.69 -9.29
CA ALA A 126 8.31 0.72 -9.62
C ALA A 126 7.66 0.15 -8.36
N ASP A 127 8.44 -0.13 -7.30
CA ASP A 127 7.92 -0.63 -6.03
C ASP A 127 6.99 0.37 -5.33
N ARG A 128 7.33 1.66 -5.33
CA ARG A 128 6.48 2.73 -4.78
C ARG A 128 5.18 2.87 -5.58
N ILE A 129 5.24 2.83 -6.91
CA ILE A 129 4.06 2.92 -7.78
C ILE A 129 3.15 1.71 -7.55
N LEU A 130 3.72 0.51 -7.56
CA LEU A 130 2.98 -0.74 -7.36
C LEU A 130 2.52 -0.94 -5.92
N GLY A 131 3.11 -0.23 -4.95
CA GLY A 131 2.71 -0.27 -3.54
C GLY A 131 1.24 0.10 -3.33
N ALA A 132 0.70 1.04 -4.09
CA ALA A 132 -0.72 1.39 -4.06
C ALA A 132 -1.64 0.28 -4.61
N TYR A 133 -1.11 -0.59 -5.48
CA TYR A 133 -1.85 -1.68 -6.14
C TYR A 133 -1.68 -3.03 -5.44
N ARG A 134 -0.70 -3.15 -4.53
CA ARG A 134 -0.59 -4.28 -3.62
C ARG A 134 -1.76 -4.22 -2.65
N GLN A 135 -2.83 -4.92 -3.00
CA GLN A 135 -3.83 -5.28 -2.00
C GLN A 135 -3.11 -6.01 -0.87
N SER A 136 -3.39 -5.64 0.38
CA SER A 136 -3.01 -6.45 1.52
C SER A 136 -3.67 -7.81 1.33
N ARG A 137 -2.93 -8.76 0.73
CA ARG A 137 -3.41 -10.12 0.56
C ARG A 137 -3.84 -10.56 1.97
N PRO A 138 -5.09 -11.04 2.17
CA PRO A 138 -5.44 -11.61 3.45
C PRO A 138 -4.34 -12.64 3.76
N ARG A 139 -3.78 -12.52 4.98
CA ARG A 139 -2.76 -13.42 5.51
C ARG A 139 -3.16 -14.83 5.08
N GLY A 140 -2.28 -15.53 4.36
CA GLY A 140 -2.64 -16.76 3.65
C GLY A 140 -3.52 -17.63 4.54
N VAL A 141 -4.76 -17.85 4.10
CA VAL A 141 -5.66 -18.74 4.82
C VAL A 141 -5.06 -20.13 4.63
N SER A 142 -4.30 -20.58 5.62
CA SER A 142 -3.82 -21.94 5.64
C SER A 142 -5.05 -22.84 5.72
N THR A 143 -5.28 -23.66 4.70
CA THR A 143 -6.23 -24.77 4.78
C THR A 143 -5.74 -25.83 5.74
N THR A 144 -4.42 -25.92 5.96
CA THR A 144 -3.85 -26.72 7.02
C THR A 144 -3.92 -25.93 8.32
N GLN A 145 -5.00 -26.12 9.07
CA GLN A 145 -4.95 -25.91 10.51
C GLN A 145 -4.05 -27.01 11.08
N SER A 146 -3.12 -26.66 11.97
CA SER A 146 -2.36 -27.65 12.74
C SER A 146 -3.37 -28.60 13.40
N GLY A 147 -3.42 -29.84 12.94
CA GLY A 147 -4.32 -30.83 13.52
C GLY A 147 -4.03 -30.98 15.01
N PRO A 148 -5.03 -31.28 15.85
CA PRO A 148 -4.77 -31.53 17.26
C PRO A 148 -3.76 -32.68 17.39
N LEU A 149 -2.95 -32.65 18.46
CA LEU A 149 -1.99 -33.70 18.89
C LEU A 149 -2.55 -35.13 18.79
N LEU A 150 -3.87 -35.28 18.71
CA LEU A 150 -4.61 -36.51 18.50
C LEU A 150 -4.19 -37.31 17.25
N LYS A 151 -3.72 -36.67 16.16
CA LYS A 151 -3.24 -37.40 14.97
C LYS A 151 -2.07 -38.35 15.28
N GLN A 152 -1.19 -37.97 16.20
CA GLN A 152 -0.07 -38.80 16.66
C GLN A 152 -0.48 -39.81 17.74
N GLN A 153 -1.64 -39.63 18.38
CA GLN A 153 -2.11 -40.47 19.48
C GLN A 153 -3.06 -41.59 19.01
N ILE A 154 -3.64 -41.49 17.82
CA ILE A 154 -4.52 -42.50 17.26
C ILE A 154 -3.73 -43.32 16.23
N PRO A 155 -3.31 -44.56 16.54
CA PRO A 155 -2.56 -45.38 15.60
C PRO A 155 -3.44 -45.70 14.39
N ILE A 156 -2.94 -45.36 13.19
CA ILE A 156 -3.57 -45.74 11.93
C ILE A 156 -3.45 -47.27 11.80
N ARG A 157 -4.55 -47.98 12.02
CA ARG A 157 -4.60 -49.43 11.85
C ARG A 157 -4.75 -49.78 10.37
N THR A 158 -3.64 -49.79 9.65
CA THR A 158 -3.52 -50.47 8.36
C THR A 158 -3.22 -51.95 8.57
N PHE A 159 -3.44 -52.80 7.55
CA PHE A 159 -3.11 -54.24 7.59
C PHE A 159 -1.64 -54.54 7.91
N ALA A 160 -0.77 -53.54 7.75
CA ALA A 160 0.58 -53.49 8.29
C ALA A 160 0.68 -52.36 9.33
N GLN A 161 1.42 -52.59 10.41
CA GLN A 161 1.68 -51.58 11.43
C GLN A 161 2.51 -50.44 10.82
N TRP A 162 2.00 -49.22 10.89
CA TRP A 162 2.69 -48.02 10.41
C TRP A 162 3.92 -47.76 11.29
N ASP A 163 5.12 -47.85 10.72
CA ASP A 163 6.40 -47.67 11.42
C ASP A 163 7.31 -46.72 10.64
N GLU A 164 7.40 -45.46 11.10
CA GLU A 164 8.21 -44.41 10.49
C GLU A 164 9.73 -44.66 10.58
N THR A 165 10.16 -45.66 11.37
CA THR A 165 11.59 -46.00 11.52
C THR A 165 12.11 -46.95 10.44
N LEU A 166 11.20 -47.61 9.70
CA LEU A 166 11.55 -48.52 8.62
C LEU A 166 11.31 -47.89 7.24
N PRO A 167 12.26 -48.02 6.30
CA PRO A 167 12.05 -47.55 4.94
C PRO A 167 10.91 -48.35 4.26
N GLY A 168 9.94 -47.64 3.68
CA GLY A 168 8.77 -48.26 3.02
C GLY A 168 7.45 -47.51 3.22
N PHE A 169 7.39 -46.57 4.18
CA PHE A 169 6.25 -45.70 4.40
C PHE A 169 6.50 -44.31 3.81
N LEU A 170 5.47 -43.73 3.18
CA LEU A 170 5.52 -42.41 2.55
C LEU A 170 4.30 -41.60 2.99
N GLU A 171 4.55 -40.45 3.61
CA GLU A 171 3.52 -39.42 3.81
C GLU A 171 3.66 -38.37 2.70
N ALA A 172 2.54 -37.97 2.11
CA ALA A 172 2.50 -36.97 1.05
C ALA A 172 1.57 -35.82 1.48
N ASP A 173 2.15 -34.62 1.66
CA ASP A 173 1.39 -33.41 1.92
C ASP A 173 0.89 -32.78 0.62
N LEU A 174 -0.40 -32.43 0.58
CA LEU A 174 -1.00 -31.70 -0.53
C LEU A 174 -1.07 -30.20 -0.20
N VAL A 175 -0.62 -29.36 -1.11
CA VAL A 175 -0.72 -27.90 -0.99
C VAL A 175 -1.99 -27.42 -1.67
N ALA A 176 -2.84 -26.69 -0.94
CA ALA A 176 -4.03 -26.09 -1.52
C ALA A 176 -3.66 -24.85 -2.35
N HIS A 177 -3.91 -24.91 -3.65
CA HIS A 177 -3.88 -23.75 -4.54
C HIS A 177 -5.26 -23.07 -4.61
N CYS A 178 -5.73 -22.46 -3.51
CA CYS A 178 -6.87 -21.55 -3.60
C CYS A 178 -6.37 -20.25 -4.26
N GLY A 179 -6.95 -19.82 -5.39
CA GLY A 179 -6.63 -18.56 -6.08
C GLY A 179 -6.98 -17.28 -5.30
N GLY A 180 -6.80 -17.25 -3.98
CA GLY A 180 -7.10 -16.12 -3.09
C GLY A 180 -8.47 -16.17 -2.43
N VAL A 181 -9.30 -17.17 -2.75
CA VAL A 181 -10.61 -17.39 -2.12
C VAL A 181 -10.65 -18.82 -1.58
N CYS A 182 -10.33 -19.02 -0.30
CA CYS A 182 -10.74 -20.25 0.40
C CYS A 182 -12.00 -19.90 1.20
N ARG A 183 -13.19 -20.28 0.70
CA ARG A 183 -14.39 -20.39 1.52
C ARG A 183 -14.42 -21.80 2.11
N GLU A 184 -14.83 -21.94 3.37
CA GLU A 184 -15.04 -23.26 4.00
C GLU A 184 -15.86 -24.15 3.06
N GLY A 185 -15.29 -25.28 2.65
CA GLY A 185 -16.00 -26.35 1.94
C GLY A 185 -16.03 -26.30 0.40
N ALA A 186 -15.34 -25.36 -0.27
CA ALA A 186 -15.34 -25.30 -1.74
C ALA A 186 -14.04 -25.83 -2.36
N CYS A 187 -13.79 -27.14 -2.25
CA CYS A 187 -12.94 -27.83 -3.21
C CYS A 187 -13.83 -28.28 -4.37
N ILE A 188 -13.65 -27.64 -5.53
CA ILE A 188 -14.36 -27.97 -6.76
C ILE A 188 -13.90 -29.37 -7.21
N ARG A 189 -14.86 -30.21 -7.60
CA ARG A 189 -14.66 -31.53 -8.25
C ARG A 189 -13.87 -31.42 -9.54
#